data_AF-A0A7J5EGP1-F1
#
_entry.id   AF-A0A7J5EGP1-F1
#
_cell.length_a   1.000
_cell.length_b   1.000
_cell.length_c   1.000
_cell.angle_alpha   90.00
_cell.angle_beta   90.00
_cell.angle_gamma   90.00
#
_symmetry.space_group_name_H-M   'P 1'
#
loop_
_entity.id
_entity.type
_entity.pdbx_description
1 polymer ?
#
loop_
_entity_poly.entity_id
_entity_poly.type
_entity_poly.pdbx_seq_one_letter_code
_entity_poly.pdbx_strand_id
1 'polypeptide(L)'
;MTRGAAKHATNPGAGALTLCLFAVLAALASPAAADERPVLVIDATGSDEGRAMVARIEKHLGPDPLLAPVPDLFRLPLAAPTGTDTSWKAEEATLAETRKLLTPIGYRQAAAMAQDAQNRLARFADDPAARALIAELALVQGLAVAGERGLDAARPYFLLVHRLTPGRTLDPGRYPPEVVRTFAESAVTGATGRVTITAVGATEILIDGVVVPGGEPVENHPVPAGPHIITVRGERVVSAGRRIDAIAANTVRVPFEIV
;
A
#
# COMPACT_ATOMS: atom_id res chain seq x y z
N MET A 1 48.83 -22.55 -62.98
CA MET A 1 49.79 -23.61 -63.29
C MET A 1 50.12 -24.38 -62.00
N THR A 2 49.66 -25.63 -61.94
CA THR A 2 50.38 -26.84 -61.44
C THR A 2 50.92 -26.85 -60.01
N ARG A 3 50.85 -27.91 -59.19
CA ARG A 3 50.23 -29.25 -59.13
C ARG A 3 50.84 -29.88 -57.85
N GLY A 4 50.15 -30.84 -57.22
CA GLY A 4 50.76 -31.83 -56.29
C GLY A 4 50.31 -31.66 -54.84
N ALA A 5 49.43 -32.46 -54.23
CA ALA A 5 49.18 -33.92 -54.19
C ALA A 5 50.17 -34.71 -53.31
N ALA A 6 49.69 -35.16 -52.14
CA ALA A 6 49.83 -36.50 -51.53
C ALA A 6 49.40 -36.38 -50.04
N LYS A 7 48.29 -36.94 -49.54
CA LYS A 7 47.83 -38.34 -49.48
C LYS A 7 48.65 -39.20 -48.50
N HIS A 8 48.14 -39.33 -47.27
CA HIS A 8 48.32 -40.54 -46.46
C HIS A 8 47.04 -40.83 -45.65
N ALA A 9 46.55 -42.06 -45.86
CA ALA A 9 45.55 -42.78 -45.06
C ALA A 9 46.16 -43.14 -43.68
N THR A 10 45.44 -43.43 -42.58
CA THR A 10 44.45 -44.51 -42.38
C THR A 10 43.68 -44.33 -41.05
N ASN A 11 42.39 -44.67 -41.07
CA ASN A 11 41.46 -45.06 -39.99
C ASN A 11 42.01 -46.12 -38.99
N PRO A 12 41.23 -46.62 -38.00
CA PRO A 12 40.23 -46.01 -37.11
C PRO A 12 40.43 -46.45 -35.63
N GLY A 13 40.14 -45.56 -34.67
CA GLY A 13 40.10 -45.91 -33.24
C GLY A 13 38.71 -45.66 -32.68
N ALA A 14 37.85 -46.69 -32.71
CA ALA A 14 36.62 -46.72 -31.95
C ALA A 14 36.97 -46.79 -30.45
N GLY A 15 36.42 -45.88 -29.66
CA GLY A 15 36.58 -45.93 -28.19
C GLY A 15 35.80 -44.82 -27.50
N ALA A 16 34.74 -45.23 -26.79
CA ALA A 16 34.07 -44.55 -25.67
C ALA A 16 33.60 -43.10 -25.94
N LEU A 17 32.31 -42.85 -26.22
CA LEU A 17 31.23 -42.86 -25.22
C LEU A 17 31.63 -42.10 -23.95
N THR A 18 31.52 -40.78 -23.97
CA THR A 18 31.30 -39.97 -22.77
C THR A 18 30.42 -38.77 -23.14
N LEU A 19 29.17 -38.83 -22.66
CA LEU A 19 28.25 -37.71 -22.58
C LEU A 19 28.92 -36.55 -21.84
N CYS A 20 29.07 -35.39 -22.49
CA CYS A 20 29.15 -34.12 -21.80
C CYS A 20 27.99 -33.24 -22.27
N LEU A 21 26.79 -33.63 -21.82
CA LEU A 21 25.62 -32.76 -21.78
C LEU A 21 25.78 -31.82 -20.58
N PHE A 22 26.59 -30.77 -20.74
CA PHE A 22 26.71 -29.66 -19.77
C PHE A 22 26.48 -28.34 -20.50
N ALA A 23 25.28 -28.20 -21.06
CA ALA A 23 24.71 -26.92 -21.42
C ALA A 23 23.22 -27.04 -21.14
N VAL A 24 22.66 -26.02 -20.48
CA VAL A 24 21.28 -25.93 -19.96
C VAL A 24 21.09 -26.46 -18.54
N LEU A 25 21.67 -25.77 -17.55
CA LEU A 25 21.14 -25.75 -16.17
C LEU A 25 21.48 -24.43 -15.47
N ALA A 26 21.11 -23.32 -16.11
CA ALA A 26 21.22 -21.97 -15.53
C ALA A 26 20.02 -21.07 -15.89
N ALA A 27 18.88 -21.68 -16.22
CA ALA A 27 17.61 -20.98 -16.41
C ALA A 27 16.54 -21.81 -15.69
N LEU A 28 15.67 -21.16 -14.92
CA LEU A 28 14.68 -21.71 -13.98
C LEU A 28 15.15 -21.84 -12.51
N ALA A 29 15.91 -20.87 -12.02
CA ALA A 29 15.71 -20.45 -10.64
C ALA A 29 14.62 -19.37 -10.64
N SER A 30 13.37 -19.78 -10.92
CA SER A 30 12.24 -18.99 -10.43
C SER A 30 12.33 -19.01 -8.91
N PRO A 31 12.13 -17.89 -8.19
CA PRO A 31 11.84 -18.00 -6.77
C PRO A 31 10.64 -18.95 -6.68
N ALA A 32 10.81 -20.06 -5.96
CA ALA A 32 9.69 -20.94 -5.67
C ALA A 32 8.62 -20.04 -5.07
N ALA A 33 7.49 -19.89 -5.75
CA ALA A 33 6.30 -19.31 -5.15
C ALA A 33 6.15 -20.02 -3.80
N ALA A 34 6.20 -19.27 -2.71
CA ALA A 34 6.02 -19.83 -1.39
C ALA A 34 4.69 -20.59 -1.45
N ASP A 35 4.77 -21.92 -1.39
CA ASP A 35 3.63 -22.82 -1.43
C ASP A 35 2.73 -22.39 -0.28
N GLU A 36 1.65 -21.67 -0.58
CA GLU A 36 0.75 -21.09 0.42
C GLU A 36 0.04 -22.24 1.12
N ARG A 37 0.63 -22.71 2.21
CA ARG A 37 0.05 -23.78 3.01
C ARG A 37 -1.04 -23.18 3.89
N PRO A 38 -2.27 -23.72 3.86
CA PRO A 38 -3.32 -23.26 4.75
C PRO A 38 -2.88 -23.47 6.20
N VAL A 39 -2.79 -22.37 6.96
CA VAL A 39 -2.48 -22.39 8.39
C VAL A 39 -3.77 -22.15 9.17
N LEU A 40 -4.07 -23.06 10.09
CA LEU A 40 -5.16 -22.90 11.06
C LEU A 40 -4.57 -22.32 12.37
N VAL A 41 -5.01 -21.13 12.76
CA VAL A 41 -4.65 -20.51 14.03
C VAL A 41 -5.79 -20.72 15.02
N ILE A 42 -5.49 -21.29 16.19
CA ILE A 42 -6.46 -21.56 17.25
C ILE A 42 -6.03 -20.76 18.48
N ASP A 43 -6.89 -19.86 18.94
CA ASP A 43 -6.67 -19.13 20.18
C ASP A 43 -6.96 -20.04 21.40
N ALA A 44 -5.91 -20.36 22.15
CA ALA A 44 -6.00 -21.14 23.39
C ALA A 44 -6.29 -20.29 24.63
N THR A 45 -6.24 -18.96 24.50
CA THR A 45 -6.22 -18.03 25.64
C THR A 45 -7.60 -17.42 25.92
N GLY A 46 -8.43 -17.24 24.89
CA GLY A 46 -9.71 -16.52 24.98
C GLY A 46 -10.89 -17.30 25.56
N SER A 47 -10.91 -18.63 25.55
CA SER A 47 -12.05 -19.43 26.04
C SER A 47 -11.70 -20.85 26.49
N ASP A 48 -12.55 -21.45 27.33
CA ASP A 48 -12.46 -22.87 27.71
C ASP A 48 -12.58 -23.80 26.49
N GLU A 49 -13.38 -23.39 25.51
CA GLU A 49 -13.60 -24.13 24.26
C GLU A 49 -12.34 -24.16 23.38
N GLY A 50 -11.61 -23.04 23.31
CA GLY A 50 -10.33 -22.94 22.62
C GLY A 50 -9.27 -23.83 23.27
N ARG A 51 -9.17 -23.81 24.61
CA ARG A 51 -8.31 -24.71 25.37
C ARG A 51 -8.64 -26.19 25.12
N ALA A 52 -9.92 -26.55 25.16
CA ALA A 52 -10.35 -27.92 24.92
C ALA A 52 -10.08 -28.37 23.47
N MET A 53 -10.18 -27.46 22.50
CA MET A 53 -9.83 -27.73 21.11
C MET A 53 -8.33 -28.01 20.95
N VAL A 54 -7.47 -27.17 21.53
CA VAL A 54 -6.00 -27.37 21.49
C VAL A 54 -5.63 -28.69 22.15
N ALA A 55 -6.17 -28.99 23.34
CA ALA A 55 -5.92 -30.27 24.02
C ALA A 55 -6.38 -31.49 23.19
N ARG A 56 -7.49 -31.39 22.45
CA ARG A 56 -7.93 -32.45 21.53
C ARG A 56 -6.96 -32.63 20.37
N ILE A 57 -6.49 -31.55 19.79
CA ILE A 57 -5.56 -31.55 18.65
C ILE A 57 -4.21 -32.11 19.09
N GLU A 58 -3.64 -31.62 20.20
CA GLU A 58 -2.39 -32.15 20.77
C GLU A 58 -2.49 -33.64 21.08
N LYS A 59 -3.62 -34.09 21.64
CA LYS A 59 -3.88 -35.51 21.91
C LYS A 59 -3.90 -36.38 20.64
N HIS A 60 -4.39 -35.85 19.52
CA HIS A 60 -4.52 -36.61 18.27
C HIS A 60 -3.27 -36.53 17.38
N LEU A 61 -2.55 -35.41 17.44
CA LEU A 61 -1.28 -35.25 16.74
C LEU A 61 -0.16 -36.03 17.44
N GLY A 62 -0.24 -36.22 18.76
CA GLY A 62 0.81 -36.88 19.53
C GLY A 62 2.15 -36.14 19.43
N PRO A 63 3.24 -36.71 19.96
CA PRO A 63 4.59 -36.21 19.69
C PRO A 63 5.01 -36.62 18.27
N ASP A 64 4.39 -36.01 17.25
CA ASP A 64 4.81 -36.18 15.87
C ASP A 64 6.21 -35.55 15.70
N PRO A 65 7.25 -36.33 15.35
CA PRO A 65 8.61 -35.80 15.16
C PRO A 65 8.72 -34.80 14.00
N LEU A 66 7.71 -34.68 13.13
CA LEU A 66 7.63 -33.68 12.07
C LEU A 66 6.97 -32.38 12.52
N LEU A 67 6.23 -32.38 13.64
CA LEU A 67 5.71 -31.17 14.27
C LEU A 67 6.79 -30.59 15.19
N ALA A 68 7.82 -30.02 14.58
CA ALA A 68 8.83 -29.28 15.31
C ALA A 68 8.15 -28.14 16.10
N PRO A 69 8.52 -27.92 17.37
CA PRO A 69 8.02 -26.77 18.11
C PRO A 69 8.31 -25.51 17.32
N VAL A 70 7.31 -24.63 17.18
CA VAL A 70 7.46 -23.34 16.50
C VAL A 70 8.68 -22.64 17.09
N PRO A 71 9.74 -22.36 16.29
CA PRO A 71 10.95 -21.74 16.80
C PRO A 71 10.64 -20.43 17.53
N ASP A 72 11.38 -20.13 18.59
CA ASP A 72 11.13 -18.94 19.44
C ASP A 72 11.15 -17.63 18.64
N LEU A 73 11.90 -17.59 17.53
CA LEU A 73 11.89 -16.54 16.51
C LEU A 73 10.47 -16.17 16.05
N PHE A 74 9.58 -17.16 15.89
CA PHE A 74 8.20 -16.96 15.46
C PHE A 74 7.23 -16.85 16.64
N ARG A 75 7.54 -17.46 17.81
CA ARG A 75 6.69 -17.32 19.01
C ARG A 75 6.73 -15.91 19.58
N LEU A 76 7.88 -15.24 19.57
CA LEU A 76 8.04 -13.92 20.19
C LEU A 76 7.17 -12.83 19.53
N PRO A 77 7.12 -12.68 18.18
CA PRO A 77 6.21 -11.75 17.51
C PRO A 77 4.73 -12.09 17.69
N LEU A 78 4.39 -13.38 17.80
CA LEU A 78 3.02 -13.84 18.01
C LEU A 78 2.53 -13.63 19.46
N ALA A 79 3.43 -13.76 20.44
CA ALA A 79 3.13 -13.59 21.85
C ALA A 79 3.07 -12.10 22.28
N ALA A 80 3.74 -11.23 21.54
CA ALA A 80 3.71 -9.79 21.72
C ALA A 80 3.45 -9.12 20.36
N PRO A 81 2.20 -9.18 19.84
CA PRO A 81 1.86 -8.48 18.62
C PRO A 81 2.29 -7.02 18.78
N THR A 82 3.06 -6.51 17.82
CA THR A 82 3.45 -5.10 17.79
C THR A 82 2.16 -4.28 17.88
N GLY A 83 2.01 -3.52 18.96
CA GLY A 83 0.81 -2.71 19.17
C GLY A 83 0.57 -1.83 17.95
N THR A 84 -0.70 -1.74 17.52
CA THR A 84 -1.08 -0.83 16.44
C THR A 84 -0.62 0.58 16.82
N ASP A 85 0.21 1.20 15.97
CA ASP A 85 0.60 2.58 16.17
C ASP A 85 -0.66 3.47 16.03
N THR A 86 -1.14 3.95 17.17
CA THR A 86 -2.32 4.81 17.26
C THR A 86 -1.95 6.27 17.49
N SER A 87 -0.68 6.64 17.29
CA SER A 87 -0.21 8.03 17.43
C SER A 87 -0.94 9.00 16.50
N TRP A 88 -1.53 8.49 15.41
CA TRP A 88 -2.39 9.24 14.50
C TRP A 88 -3.62 9.86 15.18
N LYS A 89 -4.11 9.29 16.29
CA LYS A 89 -5.29 9.81 17.02
C LYS A 89 -5.09 11.23 17.56
N ALA A 90 -3.85 11.66 17.76
CA ALA A 90 -3.56 13.03 18.16
C ALA A 90 -4.09 14.07 17.15
N GLU A 91 -4.25 13.69 15.87
CA GLU A 91 -4.75 14.58 14.82
C GLU A 91 -6.27 14.82 14.88
N GLU A 92 -7.02 14.09 15.72
CA GLU A 92 -8.43 14.38 15.98
C GLU A 92 -8.62 15.78 16.58
N ALA A 93 -7.69 16.21 17.45
CA ALA A 93 -7.66 17.57 17.98
C ALA A 93 -7.39 18.59 16.87
N THR A 94 -6.47 18.30 15.96
CA THR A 94 -6.18 19.14 14.79
C THR A 94 -7.43 19.31 13.91
N LEU A 95 -8.18 18.24 13.66
CA LEU A 95 -9.46 18.32 12.93
C LEU A 95 -10.47 19.22 13.64
N ALA A 96 -10.61 19.08 14.97
CA ALA A 96 -11.52 19.91 15.75
C ALA A 96 -11.16 21.41 15.67
N GLU A 97 -9.88 21.76 15.80
CA GLU A 97 -9.40 23.13 15.64
C GLU A 97 -9.59 23.66 14.22
N THR A 98 -9.26 22.84 13.21
CA THR A 98 -9.42 23.21 11.80
C THR A 98 -10.89 23.53 11.46
N ARG A 99 -11.85 22.79 12.02
CA ARG A 99 -13.28 23.06 11.83
C ARG A 99 -13.73 24.40 12.39
N LYS A 100 -13.14 24.86 13.50
CA LYS A 100 -13.44 26.20 14.07
C LYS A 100 -13.01 27.32 13.13
N LEU A 101 -12.03 27.06 12.27
CA LEU A 101 -11.51 28.02 11.30
C LEU A 101 -12.34 28.10 10.00
N LEU A 102 -13.45 27.36 9.88
CA LEU A 102 -14.37 27.44 8.72
C LEU A 102 -15.23 28.72 8.75
N THR A 103 -14.54 29.86 8.72
CA THR A 103 -15.10 31.21 8.66
C THR A 103 -14.42 31.98 7.52
N PRO A 104 -15.04 33.04 6.99
CA PRO A 104 -14.45 33.83 5.90
C PRO A 104 -13.01 34.30 6.12
N ILE A 105 -12.65 34.65 7.36
CA ILE A 105 -11.29 35.09 7.71
C ILE A 105 -10.33 33.90 7.89
N GLY A 106 -10.86 32.73 8.28
CA GLY A 106 -10.08 31.55 8.63
C GLY A 106 -9.86 30.55 7.50
N TYR A 107 -10.53 30.66 6.35
CA TYR A 107 -10.48 29.64 5.29
C TYR A 107 -9.07 29.26 4.82
N ARG A 108 -8.19 30.25 4.58
CA ARG A 108 -6.80 29.96 4.18
C ARG A 108 -6.03 29.19 5.25
N GLN A 109 -6.22 29.54 6.52
CA GLN A 109 -5.60 28.86 7.64
C GLN A 109 -6.16 27.45 7.83
N ALA A 110 -7.49 27.28 7.71
CA ALA A 110 -8.15 25.97 7.77
C ALA A 110 -7.63 25.02 6.68
N ALA A 111 -7.51 25.52 5.45
CA ALA A 111 -7.01 24.71 4.34
C ALA A 111 -5.55 24.27 4.54
N ALA A 112 -4.68 25.17 5.01
CA ALA A 112 -3.29 24.85 5.31
C ALA A 112 -3.17 23.84 6.47
N MET A 113 -3.88 24.07 7.57
CA MET A 113 -3.87 23.19 8.74
C MET A 113 -4.39 21.78 8.42
N ALA A 114 -5.46 21.69 7.62
CA ALA A 114 -5.98 20.43 7.13
C ALA A 114 -4.95 19.67 6.27
N GLN A 115 -4.25 20.37 5.38
CA GLN A 115 -3.24 19.78 4.52
C GLN A 115 -2.04 19.27 5.32
N ASP A 116 -1.55 20.04 6.28
CA ASP A 116 -0.42 19.64 7.13
C ASP A 116 -0.76 18.42 7.98
N ALA A 117 -2.01 18.32 8.47
CA ALA A 117 -2.49 17.13 9.16
C ALA A 117 -2.54 15.91 8.24
N GLN A 118 -3.05 16.05 7.01
CA GLN A 118 -3.03 14.97 6.02
C GLN A 118 -1.61 14.50 5.69
N ASN A 119 -0.63 15.43 5.61
CA ASN A 119 0.77 15.09 5.38
C ASN A 119 1.34 14.20 6.50
N ARG A 120 1.05 14.53 7.77
CA ARG A 120 1.48 13.73 8.93
C ARG A 120 0.76 12.38 9.02
N LEU A 121 -0.50 12.34 8.61
CA LEU A 121 -1.31 11.13 8.61
C LEU A 121 -1.03 10.19 7.44
N ALA A 122 -0.37 10.66 6.38
CA ALA A 122 -0.19 9.89 5.14
C ALA A 122 0.50 8.53 5.36
N ARG A 123 1.34 8.38 6.39
CA ARG A 123 2.00 7.10 6.71
C ARG A 123 1.07 6.05 7.34
N PHE A 124 -0.15 6.44 7.71
CA PHE A 124 -1.14 5.61 8.40
C PHE A 124 -2.36 5.29 7.51
N ALA A 125 -2.31 5.54 6.20
CA ALA A 125 -3.49 5.42 5.34
C ALA A 125 -3.96 3.97 5.12
N ASP A 126 -3.18 2.99 5.57
CA ASP A 126 -3.55 1.58 5.62
C ASP A 126 -4.52 1.29 6.78
N ASP A 127 -4.46 2.03 7.88
CA ASP A 127 -5.42 1.95 8.97
C ASP A 127 -6.75 2.60 8.53
N PRO A 128 -7.88 1.85 8.52
CA PRO A 128 -9.16 2.38 8.08
C PRO A 128 -9.65 3.60 8.88
N ALA A 129 -9.35 3.67 10.18
CA ALA A 129 -9.76 4.77 11.04
C ALA A 129 -8.90 6.02 10.80
N ALA A 130 -7.59 5.85 10.64
CA ALA A 130 -6.72 6.95 10.23
C ALA A 130 -7.09 7.47 8.82
N ARG A 131 -7.40 6.57 7.88
CA ARG A 131 -7.90 6.93 6.55
C ARG A 131 -9.21 7.71 6.61
N ALA A 132 -10.15 7.32 7.46
CA ALA A 132 -11.37 8.08 7.69
C ALA A 132 -11.09 9.48 8.25
N LEU A 133 -10.10 9.63 9.14
CA LEU A 133 -9.66 10.93 9.66
C LEU A 133 -9.04 11.81 8.55
N ILE A 134 -8.21 11.24 7.67
CA ILE A 134 -7.69 11.93 6.49
C ILE A 134 -8.84 12.40 5.60
N ALA A 135 -9.86 11.56 5.37
CA ALA A 135 -11.03 11.94 4.58
C ALA A 135 -11.81 13.11 5.19
N GLU A 136 -11.98 13.13 6.52
CA GLU A 136 -12.64 14.25 7.21
C GLU A 136 -11.80 15.55 7.14
N LEU A 137 -10.47 15.46 7.21
CA LEU A 137 -9.57 16.61 6.99
C LEU A 137 -9.63 17.11 5.54
N ALA A 138 -9.69 16.20 4.56
CA ALA A 138 -9.86 16.55 3.15
C ALA A 138 -11.22 17.22 2.89
N LEU A 139 -12.29 16.77 3.55
CA LEU A 139 -13.60 17.43 3.49
C LEU A 139 -13.52 18.87 4.03
N VAL A 140 -12.91 19.07 5.20
CA VAL A 140 -12.72 20.41 5.79
C VAL A 140 -11.86 21.30 4.89
N GLN A 141 -10.80 20.76 4.29
CA GLN A 141 -10.00 21.47 3.31
C GLN A 141 -10.83 21.88 2.10
N GLY A 142 -11.65 20.97 1.55
CA GLY A 142 -12.56 21.25 0.44
C GLY A 142 -13.57 22.35 0.78
N LEU A 143 -14.17 22.32 1.97
CA LEU A 143 -15.09 23.37 2.43
C LEU A 143 -14.41 24.73 2.59
N ALA A 144 -13.20 24.75 3.15
CA ALA A 144 -12.41 25.98 3.27
C ALA A 144 -12.05 26.56 1.91
N VAL A 145 -11.64 25.70 0.96
CA VAL A 145 -11.35 26.10 -0.41
C VAL A 145 -12.62 26.58 -1.13
N ALA A 146 -13.77 25.95 -0.89
CA ALA A 146 -15.05 26.39 -1.44
C ALA A 146 -15.42 27.80 -0.97
N GLY A 147 -15.23 28.08 0.32
CA GLY A 147 -15.49 29.40 0.90
C GLY A 147 -14.57 30.50 0.38
N GLU A 148 -13.30 30.19 0.12
CA GLU A 148 -12.30 31.15 -0.37
C GLU A 148 -12.35 31.35 -1.90
N ARG A 149 -12.49 30.26 -2.66
CA ARG A 149 -12.24 30.22 -4.12
C ARG A 149 -13.42 29.67 -4.93
N GLY A 150 -14.51 29.30 -4.28
CA GLY A 150 -15.69 28.72 -4.91
C GLY A 150 -15.66 27.20 -5.02
N LEU A 151 -16.84 26.62 -5.28
CA LEU A 151 -17.09 25.18 -5.25
C LEU A 151 -16.29 24.37 -6.28
N ASP A 152 -16.00 24.93 -7.45
CA ASP A 152 -15.22 24.23 -8.47
C ASP A 152 -13.79 23.96 -8.03
N ALA A 153 -13.18 24.88 -7.27
CA ALA A 153 -11.86 24.70 -6.69
C ALA A 153 -11.83 23.62 -5.58
N ALA A 154 -12.99 23.29 -5.00
CA ALA A 154 -13.12 22.29 -3.94
C ALA A 154 -13.28 20.86 -4.46
N ARG A 155 -13.72 20.68 -5.71
CA ARG A 155 -13.98 19.36 -6.33
C ARG A 155 -12.84 18.35 -6.15
N PRO A 156 -11.55 18.69 -6.32
CA PRO A 156 -10.47 17.72 -6.15
C PRO A 156 -10.38 17.14 -4.72
N TYR A 157 -10.71 17.94 -3.71
CA TYR A 157 -10.69 17.51 -2.31
C TYR A 157 -11.91 16.63 -1.99
N PHE A 158 -13.08 16.95 -2.53
CA PHE A 158 -14.27 16.09 -2.41
C PHE A 158 -14.08 14.73 -3.11
N LEU A 159 -13.41 14.73 -4.27
CA LEU A 159 -13.03 13.48 -4.94
C LEU A 159 -12.09 12.64 -4.07
N LEU A 160 -11.14 13.25 -3.36
CA LEU A 160 -10.29 12.53 -2.39
C LEU A 160 -11.10 11.90 -1.26
N VAL A 161 -12.13 12.58 -0.75
CA VAL A 161 -13.05 11.99 0.26
C VAL A 161 -13.70 10.71 -0.26
N HIS A 162 -14.20 10.71 -1.50
CA HIS A 162 -14.82 9.53 -2.11
C HIS A 162 -13.84 8.37 -2.30
N ARG A 163 -12.57 8.67 -2.58
CA ARG A 163 -11.53 7.63 -2.70
C ARG A 163 -11.16 7.02 -1.36
N LEU A 164 -11.00 7.85 -0.33
CA LEU A 164 -10.60 7.38 1.00
C LEU A 164 -11.75 6.72 1.76
N THR A 165 -12.98 7.18 1.56
CA THR A 165 -14.20 6.66 2.19
C THR A 165 -15.30 6.43 1.14
N PRO A 166 -15.24 5.32 0.39
CA PRO A 166 -16.22 5.02 -0.65
C PRO A 166 -17.65 4.97 -0.11
N GLY A 167 -18.60 5.55 -0.86
CA GLY A 167 -20.01 5.61 -0.48
C GLY A 167 -20.37 6.71 0.54
N ARG A 168 -19.41 7.55 0.93
CA ARG A 168 -19.69 8.71 1.80
C ARG A 168 -20.70 9.64 1.12
N THR A 169 -21.69 10.08 1.90
CA THR A 169 -22.63 11.16 1.55
C THR A 169 -22.58 12.27 2.59
N LEU A 170 -22.97 13.48 2.19
CA LEU A 170 -23.15 14.62 3.09
C LEU A 170 -24.61 14.75 3.49
N ASP A 171 -24.84 15.08 4.76
CA ASP A 171 -26.17 15.32 5.31
C ASP A 171 -26.74 16.67 4.83
N PRO A 172 -27.86 16.70 4.09
CA PRO A 172 -28.50 17.94 3.64
C PRO A 172 -28.98 18.86 4.77
N GLY A 173 -29.18 18.34 5.99
CA GLY A 173 -29.52 19.16 7.15
C GLY A 173 -28.32 19.92 7.73
N ARG A 174 -27.09 19.48 7.41
CA ARG A 174 -25.84 20.05 7.95
C ARG A 174 -25.09 20.92 6.94
N TYR A 175 -25.24 20.63 5.65
CA TYR A 175 -24.50 21.30 4.58
C TYR A 175 -25.44 21.99 3.59
N PRO A 176 -25.05 23.15 3.02
CA PRO A 176 -25.85 23.81 1.99
C PRO A 176 -26.10 22.90 0.77
N PRO A 177 -27.27 23.01 0.10
CA PRO A 177 -27.62 22.15 -1.03
C PRO A 177 -26.58 22.14 -2.16
N GLU A 178 -25.95 23.29 -2.44
CA GLU A 178 -24.91 23.45 -3.45
C GLU A 178 -23.62 22.68 -3.10
N VAL A 179 -23.27 22.60 -1.82
CA VAL A 179 -22.13 21.82 -1.33
C VAL A 179 -22.45 20.33 -1.45
N VAL A 180 -23.63 19.90 -1.00
CA VAL A 180 -24.07 18.50 -1.10
C VAL A 180 -24.07 18.02 -2.55
N ARG A 181 -24.65 18.82 -3.45
CA ARG A 181 -24.66 18.53 -4.89
C ARG A 181 -23.24 18.44 -5.46
N THR A 182 -22.40 19.45 -5.21
CA THR A 182 -21.02 19.47 -5.73
C THR A 182 -20.21 18.29 -5.20
N PHE A 183 -20.35 17.95 -3.93
CA PHE A 183 -19.70 16.80 -3.32
C PHE A 183 -20.13 15.49 -3.98
N ALA A 184 -21.43 15.29 -4.23
CA ALA A 184 -21.94 14.11 -4.93
C ALA A 184 -21.43 14.03 -6.37
N GLU A 185 -21.44 15.14 -7.11
CA GLU A 185 -20.92 15.22 -8.49
C GLU A 185 -19.41 14.96 -8.57
N SER A 186 -18.67 15.27 -7.50
CA SER A 186 -17.21 15.06 -7.43
C SER A 186 -16.81 13.60 -7.26
N ALA A 187 -17.75 12.66 -7.13
CA ALA A 187 -17.46 11.23 -7.11
C ALA A 187 -16.93 10.71 -8.46
N VAL A 188 -17.20 11.44 -9.55
CA VAL A 188 -16.75 11.07 -10.90
C VAL A 188 -15.31 11.52 -11.11
N THR A 189 -14.46 10.62 -11.61
CA THR A 189 -13.05 10.92 -11.91
C THR A 189 -12.93 11.87 -13.11
N GLY A 190 -12.17 12.94 -12.94
CA GLY A 190 -11.88 13.92 -13.99
C GLY A 190 -10.66 13.55 -14.84
N ALA A 191 -9.92 14.56 -15.29
CA ALA A 191 -8.68 14.37 -16.03
C ALA A 191 -7.69 13.46 -15.27
N THR A 192 -6.89 12.69 -15.99
CA THR A 192 -5.92 11.73 -15.43
C THR A 192 -4.51 12.31 -15.45
N GLY A 193 -3.79 12.19 -14.34
CA GLY A 193 -2.35 12.37 -14.22
C GLY A 193 -1.63 11.03 -14.08
N ARG A 194 -0.31 11.06 -13.90
CA ARG A 194 0.51 9.86 -13.65
C ARG A 194 1.41 10.06 -12.44
N VAL A 195 1.69 8.97 -11.73
CA VAL A 195 2.66 8.94 -10.63
C VAL A 195 3.73 7.92 -10.90
N THR A 196 4.97 8.27 -10.54
CA THR A 196 6.10 7.35 -10.51
C THR A 196 6.66 7.35 -9.10
N ILE A 197 6.67 6.19 -8.44
CA ILE A 197 7.05 6.03 -7.04
C ILE A 197 8.29 5.15 -6.98
N THR A 198 9.33 5.68 -6.33
CA THR A 198 10.57 4.95 -6.02
C THR A 198 10.70 4.93 -4.51
N ALA A 199 10.84 3.77 -3.91
CA ALA A 199 10.71 3.58 -2.48
C ALA A 199 11.58 2.41 -2.01
N VAL A 200 12.91 2.60 -2.05
CA VAL A 200 13.88 1.52 -1.85
C VAL A 200 13.60 0.79 -0.53
N GLY A 201 13.41 -0.53 -0.61
CA GLY A 201 13.12 -1.38 0.55
C GLY A 201 11.64 -1.48 0.90
N ALA A 202 10.75 -0.88 0.10
CA ALA A 202 9.31 -1.08 0.22
C ALA A 202 8.90 -2.45 -0.29
N THR A 203 8.10 -3.16 0.51
CA THR A 203 7.42 -4.39 0.12
C THR A 203 6.02 -4.10 -0.42
N GLU A 204 5.43 -2.96 -0.04
CA GLU A 204 4.07 -2.57 -0.42
C GLU A 204 3.97 -1.07 -0.67
N ILE A 205 3.23 -0.69 -1.71
CA ILE A 205 2.91 0.69 -2.05
C ILE A 205 1.39 0.80 -2.13
N LEU A 206 0.83 1.77 -1.41
CA LEU A 206 -0.59 2.08 -1.39
C LEU A 206 -0.83 3.48 -1.94
N ILE A 207 -1.85 3.62 -2.78
CA ILE A 207 -2.38 4.90 -3.23
C ILE A 207 -3.81 5.01 -2.71
N ASP A 208 -4.09 6.06 -1.94
CA ASP A 208 -5.37 6.31 -1.26
C ASP A 208 -5.85 5.12 -0.40
N GLY A 209 -4.90 4.37 0.16
CA GLY A 209 -5.16 3.17 0.97
C GLY A 209 -5.51 1.92 0.15
N VAL A 210 -5.28 1.92 -1.16
CA VAL A 210 -5.40 0.75 -2.04
C VAL A 210 -4.02 0.30 -2.48
N VAL A 211 -3.73 -1.00 -2.32
CA VAL A 211 -2.46 -1.61 -2.72
C VAL A 211 -2.29 -1.54 -4.24
N VAL A 212 -1.14 -1.03 -4.69
CA VAL A 212 -0.77 -1.03 -6.10
C VAL A 212 -0.16 -2.39 -6.45
N PRO A 213 -0.75 -3.14 -7.40
CA PRO A 213 -0.19 -4.43 -7.82
C PRO A 213 1.13 -4.23 -8.56
N GLY A 214 2.09 -5.13 -8.34
CA GLY A 214 3.38 -5.16 -9.05
C GLY A 214 4.59 -4.64 -8.24
N GLY A 215 4.38 -4.06 -7.07
CA GLY A 215 5.47 -3.66 -6.15
C GLY A 215 6.26 -2.43 -6.59
N GLU A 216 7.48 -2.30 -6.06
CA GLU A 216 8.43 -1.22 -6.39
C GLU A 216 9.34 -1.63 -7.58
N PRO A 217 9.63 -0.71 -8.53
CA PRO A 217 9.12 0.65 -8.67
C PRO A 217 7.73 0.70 -9.32
N VAL A 218 6.93 1.68 -8.92
CA VAL A 218 5.68 2.00 -9.61
C VAL A 218 6.00 3.02 -10.68
N GLU A 219 5.87 2.64 -11.95
CA GLU A 219 6.13 3.54 -13.08
C GLU A 219 4.84 3.99 -13.76
N ASN A 220 4.71 5.29 -14.00
CA ASN A 220 3.63 5.87 -14.81
C ASN A 220 2.21 5.44 -14.44
N HIS A 221 1.96 5.12 -13.17
CA HIS A 221 0.66 4.64 -12.71
C HIS A 221 -0.40 5.73 -12.86
N PRO A 222 -1.52 5.46 -13.56
CA PRO A 222 -2.54 6.47 -13.80
C PRO A 222 -3.32 6.75 -12.53
N VAL A 223 -3.49 8.03 -12.20
CA VAL A 223 -4.33 8.48 -11.09
C VAL A 223 -5.17 9.68 -11.54
N PRO A 224 -6.38 9.88 -11.00
CA PRO A 224 -7.11 11.13 -11.25
C PRO A 224 -6.27 12.36 -10.89
N ALA A 225 -6.52 13.50 -11.53
CA ALA A 225 -5.89 14.75 -11.12
C ALA A 225 -6.42 15.18 -9.74
N GLY A 226 -5.56 15.83 -8.96
CA GLY A 226 -5.86 16.29 -7.61
C GLY A 226 -5.04 15.58 -6.53
N PRO A 227 -5.43 15.73 -5.26
CA PRO A 227 -4.63 15.28 -4.13
C PRO A 227 -4.69 13.77 -3.94
N HIS A 228 -3.57 13.11 -3.68
CA HIS A 228 -3.49 11.67 -3.38
C HIS A 228 -2.65 11.43 -2.13
N ILE A 229 -2.95 10.34 -1.42
CA ILE A 229 -2.18 9.85 -0.28
C ILE A 229 -1.38 8.64 -0.73
N ILE A 230 -0.05 8.75 -0.70
CA ILE A 230 0.83 7.63 -0.99
C ILE A 230 1.40 7.13 0.33
N THR A 231 1.29 5.84 0.57
CA THR A 231 1.88 5.15 1.72
C THR A 231 2.78 4.04 1.19
N VAL A 232 3.97 3.91 1.76
CA VAL A 232 4.92 2.84 1.45
C VAL A 232 5.24 2.09 2.73
N ARG A 233 5.34 0.76 2.65
CA ARG A 233 5.66 -0.10 3.80
C ARG A 233 6.88 -0.94 3.48
N GLY A 234 7.83 -1.00 4.39
CA GLY A 234 8.94 -1.94 4.34
C GLY A 234 8.70 -3.19 5.19
N GLU A 235 9.59 -4.16 5.07
CA GLU A 235 9.54 -5.46 5.76
C GLU A 235 9.54 -5.33 7.30
N ARG A 236 10.12 -4.25 7.84
CA ARG A 236 10.28 -4.01 9.29
C ARG A 236 9.20 -3.12 9.91
N VAL A 237 8.01 -3.06 9.31
CA VAL A 237 6.83 -2.29 9.80
C VAL A 237 7.05 -0.75 9.76
N VAL A 238 8.14 -0.26 9.19
CA VAL A 238 8.31 1.18 8.95
C VAL A 238 7.42 1.58 7.78
N SER A 239 6.41 2.40 8.06
CA SER A 239 5.63 3.08 7.02
C SER A 239 6.12 4.51 6.84
N ALA A 240 6.31 4.89 5.58
CA ALA A 240 6.45 6.28 5.18
C ALA A 240 5.23 6.67 4.36
N GLY A 241 4.87 7.94 4.39
CA GLY A 241 3.75 8.41 3.59
C GLY A 241 3.90 9.86 3.20
N ARG A 242 3.26 10.22 2.09
CA ARG A 242 3.28 11.56 1.55
C ARG A 242 1.96 11.84 0.83
N ARG A 243 1.39 13.01 1.09
CA ARG A 243 0.35 13.57 0.22
C ARG A 243 1.03 14.21 -0.99
N ILE A 244 0.51 13.95 -2.17
CA ILE A 244 0.94 14.59 -3.42
C ILE A 244 -0.26 15.23 -4.10
N ASP A 245 0.00 16.10 -5.07
CA ASP A 245 -1.02 16.62 -5.98
C ASP A 245 -0.68 16.16 -7.40
N ALA A 246 -1.49 15.24 -7.94
CA ALA A 246 -1.36 14.75 -9.30
C ALA A 246 -1.90 15.80 -10.29
N ILE A 247 -1.11 16.09 -11.33
CA ILE A 247 -1.44 17.09 -12.34
C ILE A 247 -1.86 16.37 -13.62
N ALA A 248 -2.96 16.81 -14.23
CA ALA A 248 -3.47 16.24 -15.48
C ALA A 248 -2.39 16.20 -16.57
N ALA A 249 -2.31 15.08 -17.29
CA ALA A 249 -1.34 14.81 -18.36
C ALA A 249 0.15 14.86 -17.96
N ASN A 250 0.47 15.10 -16.69
CA ASN A 250 1.83 15.18 -16.16
C ASN A 250 2.17 13.96 -15.30
N THR A 251 3.47 13.71 -15.14
CA THR A 251 3.98 12.68 -14.24
C THR A 251 4.60 13.31 -13.01
N VAL A 252 4.12 12.93 -11.83
CA VAL A 252 4.72 13.31 -10.53
C VAL A 252 5.66 12.20 -10.07
N ARG A 253 6.90 12.56 -9.73
CA ARG A 253 7.89 11.62 -9.19
C ARG A 253 7.92 11.72 -7.66
N VAL A 254 7.86 10.59 -6.99
CA VAL A 254 7.74 10.52 -5.53
C VAL A 254 8.81 9.58 -4.97
N PRO A 255 9.96 10.14 -4.52
CA PRO A 255 10.98 9.34 -3.85
C PRO A 255 10.64 9.15 -2.37
N PHE A 256 10.84 7.93 -1.88
CA PHE A 256 10.84 7.53 -0.48
C PHE A 256 12.17 6.86 -0.13
N GLU A 257 12.63 7.11 1.10
CA GLU A 257 13.72 6.37 1.73
C GLU A 257 13.12 5.67 2.95
N ILE A 258 13.10 4.33 2.92
CA ILE A 258 12.69 3.51 4.07
C ILE A 258 13.98 3.01 4.71
N VAL A 259 14.25 3.45 5.94
CA VAL A 259 15.43 3.06 6.73
C VAL A 259 15.03 2.02 7.77
#